data_AF-A0AA39ET61-F1
#
_entry.id   AF-A0AA39ET61-F1
#
_cell.length_a   1.000
_cell.length_b   1.000
_cell.length_c   1.000
_cell.angle_alpha   90.00
_cell.angle_beta   90.00
_cell.angle_gamma   90.00
#
_symmetry.space_group_name_H-M   'P 1'
#
loop_
_entity.id
_entity.type
_entity.pdbx_description
1 polymer ?
#
loop_
_entity_poly.entity_id
_entity_poly.type
_entity_poly.pdbx_seq_one_letter_code
_entity_poly.pdbx_strand_id
1 'polypeptide(L)'
;MVNSMGLLNNINVEGATHKQVVDLIKSGGDVLTLTVISVTPQEAERLEPYEDLSYASVDYSEKRSLPISVPDYHGRERKHERYVVFNVYMAGRHLCSRRYREFAALHLALKKEFIGFNFPKLPGKWPFQLSEQQLDARRRGLEQYLEKVCAVRVIAESDAMQEFFTDRLEDDGDQGPAVDLKILLPDREVITVTVAKAALAKDVYDAICCKIGLEIDTAKYFYLFEIVEYNFERKLQPHEHPHTLYIQNYSTASATCLAIRRWLFNISQSLSEQALTWIFWQTVDEVNRGHINAGERLYQLKALQDASRKHEYLKLARELSGYGDIVFPHCPCDSRKEGHVIAAVGASAFKLHAAKEDGTLESQVVEFMWKNITRWEIDEEGMAFCFQYTRPHNRPSRWLKIFTPYYTFLLDCFERIAVESKWSEVSE
;
A
#
# COMPACT_ATOMS: atom_id res chain seq x y z
N MET A 1 44.43 20.66 3.62
CA MET A 1 44.03 22.06 3.35
C MET A 1 42.61 22.19 3.88
N VAL A 2 42.32 23.21 4.70
CA VAL A 2 40.98 23.42 5.24
C VAL A 2 40.09 23.89 4.08
N ASN A 3 39.08 23.10 3.69
CA ASN A 3 38.08 23.52 2.72
C ASN A 3 37.24 24.63 3.34
N SER A 4 37.58 25.88 3.03
CA SER A 4 36.88 27.07 3.51
C SER A 4 35.88 27.52 2.45
N MET A 5 34.58 27.50 2.77
CA MET A 5 33.64 28.39 2.08
C MET A 5 34.00 29.83 2.44
N GLY A 6 34.23 30.65 1.43
CA GLY A 6 34.58 32.05 1.57
C GLY A 6 33.44 32.94 1.08
N LEU A 7 33.02 33.91 1.90
CA LEU A 7 32.34 35.09 1.36
C LEU A 7 33.41 36.11 0.97
N LEU A 8 33.36 36.61 -0.26
CA LEU A 8 34.16 37.74 -0.71
C LEU A 8 33.25 38.95 -0.82
N ASN A 9 33.48 39.99 -0.02
CA ASN A 9 32.62 41.17 0.05
C ASN A 9 31.13 40.82 0.28
N ASN A 10 30.87 39.86 1.18
CA ASN A 10 29.54 39.33 1.50
C ASN A 10 28.82 38.58 0.36
N ILE A 11 29.54 38.22 -0.71
CA ILE A 11 29.01 37.44 -1.83
C ILE A 11 29.61 36.04 -1.78
N ASN A 12 28.77 35.01 -1.89
CA ASN A 12 29.23 33.61 -1.95
C ASN A 12 29.99 33.38 -3.25
N VAL A 13 31.23 32.92 -3.15
CA VAL A 13 32.09 32.60 -4.31
C VAL A 13 32.26 31.09 -4.52
N GLU A 14 31.48 30.27 -3.84
CA GLU A 14 31.42 28.82 -4.06
C GLU A 14 30.98 28.52 -5.51
N GLY A 15 31.81 27.77 -6.26
CA GLY A 15 31.58 27.48 -7.69
C GLY A 15 31.80 28.65 -8.64
N ALA A 16 32.25 29.81 -8.16
CA ALA A 16 32.54 30.97 -9.02
C ALA A 16 33.77 30.73 -9.89
N THR A 17 33.73 31.20 -11.14
CA THR A 17 34.89 31.18 -12.03
C THR A 17 35.96 32.16 -11.55
N HIS A 18 37.23 31.87 -11.86
CA HIS A 18 38.36 32.74 -11.51
C HIS A 18 38.14 34.20 -11.94
N LYS A 19 37.51 34.43 -13.09
CA LYS A 19 37.16 35.78 -13.58
C LYS A 19 36.18 36.51 -12.64
N GLN A 20 35.12 35.83 -12.20
CA GLN A 20 34.11 36.40 -11.30
C GLN A 20 34.70 36.75 -9.94
N VAL A 21 35.60 35.91 -9.41
CA VAL A 21 36.31 36.21 -8.15
C VAL A 21 37.19 37.44 -8.32
N VAL A 22 37.98 37.53 -9.40
CA VAL A 22 38.84 38.70 -9.68
C VAL A 22 38.04 40.00 -9.83
N ASP A 23 36.86 39.95 -10.47
CA ASP A 23 36.00 41.13 -10.63
C ASP A 23 35.40 41.59 -9.29
N LEU A 24 35.06 40.66 -8.39
CA LEU A 24 34.62 40.95 -7.02
C LEU A 24 35.73 41.53 -6.14
N ILE A 25 36.98 41.12 -6.36
CA ILE A 25 38.16 41.73 -5.69
C ILE A 25 38.30 43.18 -6.15
N LYS A 26 38.24 43.42 -7.46
CA LYS A 26 38.37 44.76 -8.05
C LYS A 26 37.25 45.71 -7.64
N SER A 27 36.04 45.21 -7.41
CA SER A 27 34.90 46.03 -6.97
C SER A 27 34.97 46.44 -5.50
N GLY A 28 35.82 45.79 -4.68
CA GLY A 28 36.00 46.10 -3.26
C GLY A 28 36.84 47.37 -2.98
N GLY A 29 37.44 47.99 -3.98
CA GLY A 29 38.33 49.14 -3.79
C GLY A 29 39.59 48.75 -3.00
N ASP A 30 39.90 49.50 -1.93
CA ASP A 30 41.14 49.34 -1.15
C ASP A 30 41.02 48.34 0.03
N VAL A 31 39.83 47.81 0.31
CA VAL A 31 39.58 46.90 1.45
C VAL A 31 38.80 45.68 1.00
N LEU A 32 39.26 44.50 1.42
CA LEU A 32 38.68 43.22 1.06
C LEU A 32 38.24 42.49 2.33
N THR A 33 36.93 42.21 2.44
CA THR A 33 36.37 41.48 3.58
C THR A 33 36.20 40.01 3.19
N LEU A 34 36.89 39.13 3.92
CA LEU A 34 36.88 37.69 3.69
C LEU A 34 36.34 36.97 4.94
N THR A 35 35.22 36.27 4.78
CA THR A 35 34.63 35.48 5.86
C THR A 35 34.94 34.01 5.63
N VAL A 36 35.71 33.42 6.54
CA VAL A 36 36.02 31.98 6.52
C VAL A 36 34.96 31.24 7.31
N ILE A 37 34.20 30.37 6.64
CA ILE A 37 33.25 29.47 7.30
C ILE A 37 33.96 28.13 7.52
N SER A 38 34.20 27.78 8.78
CA SER A 38 34.73 26.48 9.16
C SER A 38 33.58 25.48 9.27
N VAL A 39 33.63 24.41 8.46
CA VAL A 39 32.72 23.26 8.55
C VAL A 39 33.33 22.15 9.38
N THR A 40 32.49 21.26 9.91
CA THR A 40 32.97 20.07 10.63
C THR A 40 33.69 19.10 9.67
N PRO A 41 34.57 18.20 10.15
CA PRO A 41 35.25 17.22 9.29
C PRO A 41 34.28 16.36 8.46
N GLN A 42 33.11 16.05 9.03
CA GLN A 42 32.04 15.29 8.35
C GLN A 42 31.37 16.07 7.21
N GLU A 43 31.22 17.40 7.36
CA GLU A 43 30.70 18.27 6.30
C GLU A 43 31.76 18.56 5.23
N ALA A 44 33.03 18.64 5.61
CA ALA A 44 34.14 18.79 4.68
C ALA A 44 34.25 17.59 3.72
N GLU A 45 34.10 16.35 4.22
CA GLU A 45 34.09 15.13 3.40
C GLU A 45 32.92 15.10 2.39
N ARG A 46 31.78 15.75 2.69
CA ARG A 46 30.63 15.84 1.78
C ARG A 46 30.85 16.80 0.62
N LEU A 47 31.77 17.75 0.77
CA LEU A 47 32.02 18.82 -0.19
C LEU A 47 33.25 18.55 -1.07
N GLU A 48 34.01 17.48 -0.80
CA GLU A 48 35.07 17.05 -1.71
C GLU A 48 34.44 16.48 -2.98
N PRO A 49 34.75 17.05 -4.17
CA PRO A 49 34.26 16.49 -5.42
C PRO A 49 34.93 15.12 -5.62
N TYR A 50 34.15 14.07 -5.37
CA TYR A 50 34.58 12.70 -5.60
C TYR A 50 34.55 12.45 -7.11
N GLU A 51 35.72 12.54 -7.76
CA GLU A 51 35.90 12.00 -9.10
C GLU A 51 35.78 10.47 -9.03
N ASP A 52 34.95 9.93 -9.92
CA ASP A 52 34.70 8.51 -10.19
C ASP A 52 34.02 7.69 -9.08
N LEU A 53 32.70 7.57 -9.19
CA LEU A 53 31.98 6.32 -9.48
C LEU A 53 30.49 6.61 -9.63
N SER A 54 29.88 6.08 -10.68
CA SER A 54 28.46 6.21 -11.04
C SER A 54 27.51 5.43 -10.10
N TYR A 55 27.77 5.41 -8.81
CA TYR A 55 26.83 4.92 -7.81
C TYR A 55 26.10 6.13 -7.24
N ALA A 56 24.80 6.22 -7.50
CA ALA A 56 23.95 7.16 -6.80
C ALA A 56 24.21 7.01 -5.30
N SER A 57 24.61 8.09 -4.63
CA SER A 57 24.83 8.09 -3.17
C SER A 57 23.53 7.69 -2.48
N VAL A 58 23.44 6.46 -1.99
CA VAL A 58 22.26 5.94 -1.31
C VAL A 58 22.15 6.60 0.07
N ASP A 59 21.01 7.22 0.37
CA ASP A 59 20.76 7.83 1.67
C ASP A 59 20.35 6.76 2.70
N TYR A 60 21.22 6.53 3.68
CA TYR A 60 20.99 5.61 4.80
C TYR A 60 20.51 6.32 6.08
N SER A 61 20.29 7.63 6.04
CA SER A 61 19.92 8.42 7.21
C SER A 61 18.48 8.19 7.65
N GLU A 62 17.59 7.80 6.72
CA GLU A 62 16.21 7.53 7.02
C GLU A 62 16.04 6.23 7.79
N LYS A 63 15.76 6.38 9.09
CA LYS A 63 15.55 5.29 10.02
C LYS A 63 14.11 5.19 10.48
N ARG A 64 13.62 3.95 10.63
CA ARG A 64 12.29 3.64 11.18
C ARG A 64 12.43 2.58 12.26
N SER A 65 11.60 2.67 13.29
CA SER A 65 11.50 1.62 14.31
C SER A 65 10.49 0.57 13.84
N LEU A 66 10.98 -0.53 13.28
CA LEU A 66 10.15 -1.69 12.93
C LEU A 66 10.28 -2.74 14.05
N PRO A 67 9.19 -3.13 14.74
CA PRO A 67 9.24 -4.09 15.85
C PRO A 67 9.38 -5.53 15.32
N ILE A 68 10.56 -5.84 14.78
CA ILE A 68 10.92 -7.18 14.31
C ILE A 68 11.39 -8.06 15.48
N SER A 69 11.07 -9.34 15.43
CA SER A 69 11.44 -10.32 16.45
C SER A 69 11.67 -11.70 15.84
N VAL A 70 12.46 -12.52 16.53
CA VAL A 70 12.69 -13.93 16.20
C VAL A 70 12.42 -14.73 17.49
N PRO A 71 11.14 -14.92 17.88
CA PRO A 71 10.79 -15.43 19.20
C PRO A 71 11.23 -16.86 19.44
N ASP A 72 11.27 -17.70 18.40
CA ASP A 72 11.52 -19.14 18.54
C ASP A 72 12.24 -19.73 17.30
N TYR A 73 12.51 -21.04 17.38
CA TYR A 73 13.06 -21.86 16.31
C TYR A 73 12.51 -23.29 16.44
N HIS A 74 12.40 -24.00 15.31
CA HIS A 74 11.98 -25.40 15.30
C HIS A 74 12.83 -26.25 14.36
N GLY A 75 12.94 -27.54 14.68
CA GLY A 75 13.49 -28.53 13.76
C GLY A 75 12.45 -28.90 12.71
N ARG A 76 12.81 -28.81 11.43
CA ARG A 76 12.07 -29.42 10.32
C ARG A 76 12.84 -30.61 9.79
N GLU A 77 12.12 -31.63 9.37
CA GLU A 77 12.66 -32.79 8.67
C GLU A 77 12.08 -32.81 7.26
N ARG A 78 12.96 -32.78 6.25
CA ARG A 78 12.56 -32.84 4.85
C ARG A 78 13.48 -33.77 4.09
N LYS A 79 12.93 -34.70 3.32
CA LYS A 79 13.69 -35.66 2.50
C LYS A 79 14.84 -36.34 3.30
N HIS A 80 14.59 -36.68 4.56
CA HIS A 80 15.57 -37.28 5.51
C HIS A 80 16.72 -36.36 5.97
N GLU A 81 16.65 -35.04 5.72
CA GLU A 81 17.54 -34.04 6.31
C GLU A 81 16.81 -33.28 7.42
N ARG A 82 17.37 -33.27 8.63
CA ARG A 82 16.88 -32.46 9.74
C ARG A 82 17.62 -31.13 9.80
N TYR A 83 16.89 -30.03 9.75
CA TYR A 83 17.45 -28.68 9.84
C TYR A 83 16.64 -27.79 10.78
N VAL A 84 17.25 -26.73 11.28
CA VAL A 84 16.59 -25.75 12.15
C VAL A 84 16.19 -24.51 11.35
N VAL A 85 14.95 -24.06 11.55
CA VAL A 85 14.43 -22.80 11.03
C VAL A 85 14.13 -21.85 12.18
N PHE A 86 14.31 -20.56 11.94
CA PHE A 86 14.02 -19.46 12.84
C PHE A 86 12.79 -18.73 12.32
N ASN A 87 11.80 -18.51 13.17
CA ASN A 87 10.58 -17.83 12.77
C ASN A 87 10.74 -16.33 12.99
N VAL A 88 10.48 -15.54 11.95
CA VAL A 88 10.62 -14.08 11.98
C VAL A 88 9.23 -13.46 12.03
N TYR A 89 9.05 -12.54 12.97
CA TYR A 89 7.80 -11.81 13.18
C TYR A 89 8.02 -10.30 13.13
N MET A 90 7.02 -9.54 12.70
CA MET A 90 6.99 -8.09 12.84
C MET A 90 5.66 -7.62 13.43
N ALA A 91 5.72 -6.84 14.51
CA ALA A 91 4.53 -6.36 15.23
C ALA A 91 3.56 -7.49 15.61
N GLY A 92 4.11 -8.66 15.96
CA GLY A 92 3.36 -9.89 16.27
C GLY A 92 2.86 -10.68 15.06
N ARG A 93 3.22 -10.30 13.83
CA ARG A 93 2.80 -10.96 12.59
C ARG A 93 3.89 -11.89 12.09
N HIS A 94 3.56 -13.14 11.77
CA HIS A 94 4.53 -14.06 11.15
C HIS A 94 4.89 -13.57 9.73
N LEU A 95 6.18 -13.39 9.46
CA LEU A 95 6.70 -13.05 8.13
C LEU A 95 7.20 -14.31 7.41
N CYS A 96 8.21 -14.99 7.99
CA CYS A 96 8.81 -16.16 7.36
C CYS A 96 9.46 -17.12 8.37
N SER A 97 9.82 -18.32 7.89
CA SER A 97 10.57 -19.31 8.64
C SER A 97 11.80 -19.73 7.84
N ARG A 98 13.00 -19.33 8.28
CA ARG A 98 14.24 -19.47 7.47
C ARG A 98 15.32 -20.23 8.23
N ARG A 99 16.09 -21.08 7.55
CA ARG A 99 17.32 -21.67 8.09
C ARG A 99 18.46 -20.65 8.02
N TYR A 100 19.43 -20.76 8.92
CA TYR A 100 20.54 -19.82 9.04
C TYR A 100 21.26 -19.50 7.70
N ARG A 101 21.41 -20.49 6.79
CA ARG A 101 22.08 -20.25 5.49
C ARG A 101 21.37 -19.20 4.65
N GLU A 102 20.05 -19.05 4.79
CA GLU A 102 19.25 -18.08 4.04
C GLU A 102 19.48 -16.67 4.59
N PHE A 103 19.61 -16.51 5.91
CA PHE A 103 20.07 -15.24 6.51
C PHE A 103 21.46 -14.85 6.03
N ALA A 104 22.37 -15.83 5.92
CA ALA A 104 23.71 -15.58 5.39
C ALA A 104 23.70 -15.19 3.91
N ALA A 105 22.80 -15.78 3.10
CA ALA A 105 22.61 -15.40 1.71
C ALA A 105 22.06 -13.98 1.59
N LEU A 106 21.03 -13.63 2.38
CA LEU A 106 20.51 -12.26 2.48
C LEU A 106 21.63 -11.27 2.84
N HIS A 107 22.43 -11.56 3.87
CA HIS A 107 23.52 -10.67 4.28
C HIS A 107 24.52 -10.38 3.14
N LEU A 108 24.84 -11.39 2.33
CA LEU A 108 25.73 -11.23 1.19
C LEU A 108 25.07 -10.43 0.06
N ALA A 109 23.79 -10.66 -0.21
CA ALA A 109 23.02 -9.90 -1.19
C ALA A 109 22.97 -8.41 -0.81
N LEU A 110 22.59 -8.11 0.44
CA LEU A 110 22.52 -6.73 0.92
C LEU A 110 23.89 -6.03 0.92
N LYS A 111 24.98 -6.74 1.25
CA LYS A 111 26.34 -6.18 1.16
C LYS A 111 26.77 -5.85 -0.26
N LYS A 112 26.30 -6.62 -1.23
CA LYS A 112 26.58 -6.39 -2.66
C LYS A 112 25.79 -5.19 -3.18
N GLU A 113 24.55 -5.04 -2.72
CA GLU A 113 23.64 -3.98 -3.15
C GLU A 113 23.94 -2.63 -2.48
N PHE A 114 24.13 -2.61 -1.15
CA PHE A 114 24.32 -1.39 -0.36
C PHE A 114 25.78 -1.18 0.03
N ILE A 115 26.60 -0.83 -0.97
CA ILE A 115 28.02 -0.55 -0.80
C ILE A 115 28.21 0.69 0.09
N GLY A 116 29.10 0.61 1.07
CA GLY A 116 29.37 1.70 2.02
C GLY A 116 28.49 1.69 3.28
N PHE A 117 27.42 0.89 3.31
CA PHE A 117 26.68 0.66 4.56
C PHE A 117 27.46 -0.24 5.51
N ASN A 118 27.63 0.19 6.76
CA ASN A 118 28.31 -0.60 7.79
C ASN A 118 27.35 -1.62 8.41
N PHE A 119 27.23 -2.79 7.77
CA PHE A 119 26.34 -3.85 8.22
C PHE A 119 26.71 -4.38 9.63
N PRO A 120 25.71 -4.64 10.49
CA PRO A 120 25.93 -5.34 11.76
C PRO A 120 26.52 -6.74 11.53
N LYS A 121 27.27 -7.24 12.51
CA LYS A 121 27.84 -8.59 12.45
C LYS A 121 26.72 -9.63 12.48
N LEU A 122 26.64 -10.45 11.43
CA LEU A 122 25.79 -11.63 11.41
C LEU A 122 26.40 -12.72 12.34
N PRO A 123 25.60 -13.48 13.10
CA PRO A 123 26.09 -14.62 13.87
C PRO A 123 26.90 -15.58 12.98
N GLY A 124 28.04 -16.09 13.44
CA GLY A 124 28.93 -16.91 12.61
C GLY A 124 28.40 -18.32 12.31
N LYS A 125 28.93 -18.93 11.25
CA LYS A 125 28.79 -20.37 10.99
C LYS A 125 29.59 -21.16 12.02
N TRP A 126 29.06 -22.30 12.45
CA TRP A 126 29.74 -23.25 13.32
C TRP A 126 29.80 -24.61 12.60
N PRO A 127 30.93 -25.32 12.62
CA PRO A 127 31.10 -26.55 11.83
C PRO A 127 30.42 -27.77 12.46
N PHE A 128 30.01 -27.71 13.73
CA PHE A 128 29.36 -28.79 14.44
C PHE A 128 27.86 -28.51 14.66
N GLN A 129 27.11 -29.54 15.02
CA GLN A 129 25.74 -29.39 15.48
C GLN A 129 25.72 -28.48 16.72
N LEU A 130 24.81 -27.50 16.70
CA LEU A 130 24.68 -26.54 17.78
C LEU A 130 23.93 -27.16 18.97
N SER A 131 24.38 -26.84 20.19
CA SER A 131 23.59 -27.05 21.40
C SER A 131 22.38 -26.11 21.44
N GLU A 132 21.40 -26.40 22.29
CA GLU A 132 20.23 -25.52 22.49
C GLU A 132 20.63 -24.10 22.91
N GLN A 133 21.60 -23.98 23.82
CA GLN A 133 22.15 -22.69 24.23
C GLN A 133 22.76 -21.91 23.05
N GLN A 134 23.47 -22.60 22.16
CA GLN A 134 24.03 -21.97 20.96
C GLN A 134 22.97 -21.61 19.92
N LEU A 135 21.91 -22.40 19.79
CA LEU A 135 20.77 -22.11 18.93
C LEU A 135 20.02 -20.86 19.40
N ASP A 136 19.74 -20.76 20.69
CA ASP A 136 19.09 -19.58 21.27
C ASP A 136 20.00 -18.33 21.22
N ALA A 137 21.32 -18.48 21.40
CA ALA A 137 22.26 -17.39 21.15
C ALA A 137 22.25 -16.93 19.69
N ARG A 138 22.17 -17.87 18.73
CA ARG A 138 22.03 -17.54 17.31
C ARG A 138 20.69 -16.86 17.02
N ARG A 139 19.57 -17.35 17.58
CA ARG A 139 18.24 -16.74 17.45
C ARG A 139 18.26 -15.26 17.85
N ARG A 140 18.75 -14.94 19.07
CA ARG A 140 18.93 -13.54 19.52
C ARG A 140 19.81 -12.72 18.59
N GLY A 141 20.91 -13.31 18.10
CA GLY A 141 21.81 -12.60 17.19
C GLY A 141 21.19 -12.32 15.82
N LEU A 142 20.32 -13.19 15.33
CA LEU A 142 19.56 -12.98 14.09
C LEU A 142 18.50 -11.89 14.26
N GLU A 143 17.82 -11.86 15.40
CA GLU A 143 16.89 -10.78 15.78
C GLU A 143 17.59 -9.42 15.77
N GLN A 144 18.69 -9.28 16.54
CA GLN A 144 19.47 -8.03 16.59
C GLN A 144 20.03 -7.61 15.22
N TYR A 145 20.38 -8.57 14.38
CA TYR A 145 20.82 -8.30 13.02
C TYR A 145 19.68 -7.70 12.19
N LEU A 146 18.52 -8.35 12.18
CA LEU A 146 17.35 -7.90 11.43
C LEU A 146 16.81 -6.56 11.94
N GLU A 147 16.77 -6.33 13.26
CA GLU A 147 16.38 -5.04 13.86
C GLU A 147 17.21 -3.89 13.29
N LYS A 148 18.53 -4.05 13.23
CA LYS A 148 19.45 -3.00 12.77
C LYS A 148 19.39 -2.78 11.26
N VAL A 149 19.21 -3.85 10.49
CA VAL A 149 19.16 -3.78 9.02
C VAL A 149 17.81 -3.24 8.55
N CYS A 150 16.71 -3.74 9.11
CA CYS A 150 15.35 -3.27 8.79
C CYS A 150 15.06 -1.87 9.35
N ALA A 151 15.88 -1.38 10.29
CA ALA A 151 15.76 0.00 10.76
C ALA A 151 16.09 1.04 9.67
N VAL A 152 16.82 0.67 8.61
CA VAL A 152 17.16 1.60 7.52
C VAL A 152 16.18 1.39 6.38
N ARG A 153 15.41 2.44 6.04
CA ARG A 153 14.25 2.31 5.13
C ARG A 153 14.62 1.67 3.79
N VAL A 154 15.63 2.21 3.10
CA VAL A 154 16.03 1.73 1.77
C VAL A 154 16.49 0.27 1.75
N ILE A 155 16.98 -0.25 2.89
CA ILE A 155 17.40 -1.64 3.01
C ILE A 155 16.20 -2.55 3.34
N ALA A 156 15.29 -2.09 4.20
CA ALA A 156 14.05 -2.80 4.50
C ALA A 156 13.16 -2.95 3.26
N GLU A 157 13.06 -1.89 2.46
CA GLU A 157 12.20 -1.85 1.27
C GLU A 157 12.88 -2.48 0.04
N SER A 158 14.07 -3.08 0.18
CA SER A 158 14.80 -3.67 -0.96
C SER A 158 14.21 -5.02 -1.41
N ASP A 159 14.36 -5.31 -2.70
CA ASP A 159 13.89 -6.57 -3.30
C ASP A 159 14.50 -7.80 -2.62
N ALA A 160 15.78 -7.71 -2.22
CA ALA A 160 16.45 -8.80 -1.51
C ALA A 160 15.81 -9.08 -0.14
N MET A 161 15.36 -8.04 0.57
CA MET A 161 14.67 -8.19 1.85
C MET A 161 13.26 -8.74 1.65
N GLN A 162 12.54 -8.23 0.64
CA GLN A 162 11.20 -8.72 0.28
C GLN A 162 11.23 -10.20 -0.14
N GLU A 163 12.20 -10.62 -0.95
CA GLU A 163 12.38 -12.02 -1.32
C GLU A 163 12.68 -12.89 -0.10
N PHE A 164 13.48 -12.38 0.85
CA PHE A 164 13.79 -13.13 2.07
C PHE A 164 12.54 -13.40 2.93
N PHE A 165 11.62 -12.43 3.06
CA PHE A 165 10.37 -12.61 3.78
C PHE A 165 9.31 -13.37 2.99
N THR A 166 9.34 -13.29 1.66
CA THR A 166 8.39 -13.99 0.81
C THR A 166 8.68 -15.49 0.83
N ASP A 167 7.83 -16.23 1.54
CA ASP A 167 7.94 -17.68 1.59
C ASP A 167 7.44 -18.27 0.27
N ARG A 168 8.25 -19.12 -0.35
CA ARG A 168 7.79 -19.86 -1.54
C ARG A 168 6.90 -20.96 -1.00
N LEU A 169 5.58 -20.81 -1.17
CA LEU A 169 4.61 -21.87 -0.88
C LEU A 169 5.17 -23.17 -1.50
N GLU A 170 5.38 -24.19 -0.66
CA GLU A 170 5.96 -25.44 -1.15
C GLU A 170 4.91 -26.13 -2.04
N ASP A 171 5.29 -26.44 -3.27
CA ASP A 171 4.43 -27.04 -4.33
C ASP A 171 3.88 -28.45 -3.99
N ASP A 172 4.07 -28.91 -2.75
CA ASP A 172 3.60 -30.21 -2.23
C ASP A 172 2.16 -30.14 -1.67
N GLY A 173 1.45 -29.01 -1.82
CA GLY A 173 0.06 -28.83 -1.34
C GLY A 173 -0.09 -28.59 0.17
N ASP A 174 1.03 -28.40 0.89
CA ASP A 174 1.04 -28.03 2.30
C ASP A 174 0.48 -26.61 2.49
N GLN A 175 -0.55 -26.47 3.34
CA GLN A 175 -1.18 -25.18 3.64
C GLN A 175 -0.31 -24.31 4.56
N GLY A 176 0.81 -24.86 5.04
CA GLY A 176 1.74 -24.19 5.93
C GLY A 176 1.21 -24.03 7.35
N PRO A 177 1.99 -23.39 8.25
CA PRO A 177 1.58 -23.20 9.63
C PRO A 177 0.36 -22.27 9.73
N ALA A 178 -0.36 -22.36 10.84
CA ALA A 178 -1.39 -21.39 11.17
C ALA A 178 -0.75 -20.01 11.48
N VAL A 179 -1.34 -18.95 10.96
CA VAL A 179 -0.89 -17.56 11.10
C VAL A 179 -2.04 -16.66 11.53
N ASP A 180 -1.70 -15.63 12.29
CA ASP A 180 -2.65 -14.62 12.75
C ASP A 180 -2.70 -13.45 11.76
N LEU A 181 -3.88 -13.22 11.18
CA LEU A 181 -4.17 -12.08 10.32
C LEU A 181 -5.02 -11.07 11.08
N LYS A 182 -4.54 -9.82 11.18
CA LYS A 182 -5.33 -8.71 11.71
C LYS A 182 -6.20 -8.14 10.59
N ILE A 183 -7.47 -7.87 10.87
CA ILE A 183 -8.44 -7.38 9.89
C ILE A 183 -9.13 -6.15 10.47
N LEU A 184 -9.14 -5.06 9.71
CA LEU A 184 -9.85 -3.83 10.05
C LEU A 184 -11.33 -3.97 9.67
N LEU A 185 -12.21 -3.90 10.65
CA LEU A 185 -13.65 -3.89 10.45
C LEU A 185 -14.17 -2.48 10.10
N PRO A 186 -15.37 -2.34 9.51
CA PRO A 186 -15.91 -1.05 9.11
C PRO A 186 -16.15 -0.08 10.29
N ASP A 187 -16.41 -0.61 11.48
CA ASP A 187 -16.54 0.14 12.74
C ASP A 187 -15.20 0.53 13.38
N ARG A 188 -14.09 0.30 12.66
CA ARG A 188 -12.69 0.59 13.05
C ARG A 188 -12.11 -0.34 14.10
N GLU A 189 -12.84 -1.38 14.51
CA GLU A 189 -12.25 -2.44 15.32
C GLU A 189 -11.24 -3.25 14.50
N VAL A 190 -10.21 -3.76 15.17
CA VAL A 190 -9.25 -4.69 14.56
C VAL A 190 -9.40 -6.05 15.23
N ILE A 191 -9.85 -7.03 14.46
CA ILE A 191 -9.94 -8.42 14.92
C ILE A 191 -8.74 -9.21 14.41
N THR A 192 -8.43 -10.33 15.06
CA THR A 192 -7.44 -11.29 14.59
C THR A 192 -8.11 -12.61 14.24
N VAL A 193 -7.88 -13.14 13.04
CA VAL A 193 -8.27 -14.51 12.66
C VAL A 193 -7.03 -15.38 12.48
N THR A 194 -7.10 -16.62 12.96
CA THR A 194 -6.02 -17.60 12.80
C THR A 194 -6.39 -18.53 11.67
N VAL A 195 -5.62 -18.52 10.59
CA VAL A 195 -5.87 -19.28 9.36
C VAL A 195 -4.59 -19.97 8.90
N ALA A 196 -4.68 -20.94 8.01
CA ALA A 196 -3.48 -21.50 7.39
C ALA A 196 -2.74 -20.42 6.58
N LYS A 197 -1.41 -20.49 6.54
CA LYS A 197 -0.58 -19.54 5.79
C LYS A 197 -0.99 -19.42 4.32
N ALA A 198 -1.31 -20.54 3.68
CA ALA A 198 -1.72 -20.59 2.27
C ALA A 198 -3.23 -20.35 2.06
N ALA A 199 -3.99 -20.01 3.11
CA ALA A 199 -5.43 -19.80 3.01
C ALA A 199 -5.77 -18.77 1.92
N LEU A 200 -6.84 -19.04 1.17
CA LEU A 200 -7.32 -18.15 0.13
C LEU A 200 -8.18 -17.04 0.74
N ALA A 201 -8.36 -15.92 0.03
CA ALA A 201 -9.15 -14.78 0.49
C ALA A 201 -10.58 -15.18 0.87
N LYS A 202 -11.18 -16.15 0.16
CA LYS A 202 -12.49 -16.71 0.51
C LYS A 202 -12.46 -17.40 1.88
N ASP A 203 -11.48 -18.26 2.15
CA ASP A 203 -11.38 -19.00 3.40
C ASP A 203 -11.14 -18.07 4.59
N VAL A 204 -10.34 -17.02 4.37
CA VAL A 204 -10.13 -15.96 5.37
C VAL A 204 -11.43 -15.20 5.63
N TYR A 205 -12.20 -14.87 4.59
CA TYR A 205 -13.50 -14.21 4.75
C TYR A 205 -14.51 -15.07 5.50
N ASP A 206 -14.57 -16.37 5.20
CA ASP A 206 -15.44 -17.32 5.90
C ASP A 206 -15.05 -17.43 7.39
N ALA A 207 -13.75 -17.46 7.70
CA ALA A 207 -13.25 -17.44 9.09
C ALA A 207 -13.61 -16.14 9.83
N ILE A 208 -13.56 -14.99 9.14
CA ILE A 208 -13.99 -13.69 9.69
C ILE A 208 -15.48 -13.72 10.03
N CYS A 209 -16.32 -14.14 9.08
CA CYS A 209 -17.77 -14.23 9.27
C CYS A 209 -18.13 -15.12 10.45
N CYS A 210 -17.49 -16.29 10.56
CA CYS A 210 -17.66 -17.21 11.67
C CYS A 210 -17.26 -16.57 13.02
N LYS A 211 -16.11 -15.89 13.07
CA LYS A 211 -15.60 -15.26 14.30
C LYS A 211 -16.52 -14.17 14.85
N ILE A 212 -17.09 -13.35 13.97
CA ILE A 212 -17.94 -12.21 14.37
C ILE A 212 -19.44 -12.55 14.39
N GLY A 213 -19.82 -13.78 14.01
CA GLY A 213 -21.21 -14.20 13.91
C GLY A 213 -21.99 -13.45 12.82
N LEU A 214 -21.34 -13.12 11.69
CA LEU A 214 -22.01 -12.44 10.58
C LEU A 214 -22.95 -13.41 9.87
N GLU A 215 -24.25 -13.11 9.89
CA GLU A 215 -25.25 -13.92 9.20
C GLU A 215 -24.97 -13.99 7.70
N ILE A 216 -25.22 -15.15 7.09
CA ILE A 216 -24.96 -15.41 5.67
C ILE A 216 -25.66 -14.36 4.77
N ASP A 217 -26.88 -13.99 5.13
CA ASP A 217 -27.65 -12.97 4.41
C ASP A 217 -27.05 -11.57 4.50
N THR A 218 -26.32 -11.26 5.56
CA THR A 218 -25.58 -10.01 5.68
C THR A 218 -24.20 -10.12 5.02
N ALA A 219 -23.53 -11.27 5.16
CA ALA A 219 -22.17 -11.50 4.68
C ALA A 219 -22.03 -11.30 3.16
N LYS A 220 -23.09 -11.54 2.37
CA LYS A 220 -23.07 -11.31 0.92
C LYS A 220 -22.90 -9.84 0.51
N TYR A 221 -23.06 -8.90 1.44
CA TYR A 221 -22.94 -7.45 1.20
C TYR A 221 -21.59 -6.85 1.61
N PHE A 222 -20.65 -7.69 2.07
CA PHE A 222 -19.30 -7.29 2.46
C PHE A 222 -18.29 -8.27 1.87
N TYR A 223 -17.03 -7.86 1.81
CA TYR A 223 -15.94 -8.77 1.44
C TYR A 223 -14.60 -8.29 2.01
N LEU A 224 -13.55 -9.08 1.76
CA LEU A 224 -12.17 -8.78 2.11
C LEU A 224 -11.51 -7.88 1.06
N PHE A 225 -10.86 -6.82 1.53
CA PHE A 225 -10.18 -5.81 0.73
C PHE A 225 -8.73 -5.65 1.20
N GLU A 226 -7.84 -5.34 0.27
CA GLU A 226 -6.51 -4.82 0.59
C GLU A 226 -6.55 -3.30 0.68
N ILE A 227 -5.99 -2.76 1.75
CA ILE A 227 -5.68 -1.34 1.90
C ILE A 227 -4.35 -1.10 1.20
N VAL A 228 -4.41 -0.42 0.06
CA VAL A 228 -3.26 -0.05 -0.76
C VAL A 228 -2.78 1.35 -0.37
N GLU A 229 -1.66 1.80 -0.94
CA GLU A 229 -1.19 3.18 -0.82
C GLU A 229 -2.26 4.21 -1.25
N TYR A 230 -2.09 5.46 -0.80
CA TYR A 230 -2.97 6.59 -1.14
C TYR A 230 -4.43 6.46 -0.69
N ASN A 231 -4.70 5.69 0.37
CA ASN A 231 -6.05 5.47 0.91
C ASN A 231 -7.03 4.89 -0.12
N PHE A 232 -6.56 3.98 -0.97
CA PHE A 232 -7.44 3.19 -1.84
C PHE A 232 -7.55 1.77 -1.32
N GLU A 233 -8.75 1.22 -1.35
CA GLU A 233 -8.99 -0.18 -1.00
C GLU A 233 -9.52 -0.95 -2.20
N ARG A 234 -8.80 -2.03 -2.59
CA ARG A 234 -9.23 -2.92 -3.66
C ARG A 234 -9.84 -4.20 -3.10
N LYS A 235 -10.88 -4.70 -3.72
CA LYS A 235 -11.44 -6.01 -3.38
C LYS A 235 -10.42 -7.10 -3.72
N LEU A 236 -10.26 -8.08 -2.83
CA LEU A 236 -9.46 -9.26 -3.13
C LEU A 236 -10.21 -10.22 -4.06
N GLN A 237 -9.46 -10.92 -4.90
CA GLN A 237 -9.96 -12.06 -5.64
C GLN A 237 -10.03 -13.28 -4.73
N PRO A 238 -11.03 -14.17 -4.92
CA PRO A 238 -11.19 -15.35 -4.06
C PRO A 238 -9.97 -16.27 -3.99
N HIS A 239 -9.10 -16.24 -5.02
CA HIS A 239 -7.90 -17.08 -5.15
C HIS A 239 -6.61 -16.38 -4.69
N GLU A 240 -6.67 -15.11 -4.27
CA GLU A 240 -5.49 -14.43 -3.69
C GLU A 240 -5.20 -14.96 -2.27
N HIS A 241 -3.94 -14.85 -1.85
CA HIS A 241 -3.47 -15.28 -0.53
C HIS A 241 -3.26 -14.06 0.39
N PRO A 242 -4.14 -13.80 1.38
CA PRO A 242 -4.03 -12.59 2.21
C PRO A 242 -2.76 -12.50 3.05
N HIS A 243 -2.15 -13.63 3.44
CA HIS A 243 -0.86 -13.65 4.15
C HIS A 243 0.28 -13.08 3.30
N THR A 244 0.29 -13.34 1.99
CA THR A 244 1.29 -12.79 1.06
C THR A 244 1.23 -11.26 1.02
N LEU A 245 0.04 -10.68 0.98
CA LEU A 245 -0.15 -9.23 1.01
C LEU A 245 0.37 -8.62 2.32
N TYR A 246 0.18 -9.36 3.43
CA TYR A 246 0.65 -8.98 4.75
C TYR A 246 2.19 -8.93 4.83
N ILE A 247 2.86 -9.86 4.13
CA ILE A 247 4.32 -9.86 3.98
C ILE A 247 4.77 -8.71 3.08
N GLN A 248 4.13 -8.50 1.93
CA GLN A 248 4.51 -7.43 1.01
C GLN A 248 4.43 -6.04 1.65
N ASN A 249 3.43 -5.83 2.51
CA ASN A 249 3.19 -4.57 3.21
C ASN A 249 3.86 -4.49 4.61
N TYR A 250 4.82 -5.36 4.92
CA TYR A 250 5.35 -5.50 6.28
C TYR A 250 6.02 -4.23 6.84
N SER A 251 6.60 -3.39 5.97
CA SER A 251 7.28 -2.13 6.35
C SER A 251 6.30 -0.98 6.66
N THR A 252 4.99 -1.18 6.45
CA THR A 252 3.97 -0.16 6.68
C THR A 252 3.65 -0.01 8.16
N ALA A 253 3.50 1.23 8.63
CA ALA A 253 3.17 1.53 10.04
C ALA A 253 1.75 1.10 10.46
N SER A 254 0.87 0.80 9.49
CA SER A 254 -0.52 0.42 9.73
C SER A 254 -0.64 -0.94 10.42
N ALA A 255 -1.62 -1.06 11.33
CA ALA A 255 -1.88 -2.28 12.10
C ALA A 255 -2.36 -3.48 11.26
N THR A 256 -2.78 -3.24 10.02
CA THR A 256 -3.07 -4.24 9.00
C THR A 256 -3.14 -3.57 7.62
N CYS A 257 -2.99 -4.37 6.55
CA CYS A 257 -3.32 -3.99 5.16
C CYS A 257 -4.61 -4.68 4.67
N LEU A 258 -5.37 -5.33 5.56
CA LEU A 258 -6.58 -6.07 5.23
C LEU A 258 -7.78 -5.44 5.93
N ALA A 259 -8.87 -5.26 5.21
CA ALA A 259 -10.10 -4.68 5.74
C ALA A 259 -11.35 -5.37 5.22
N ILE A 260 -12.42 -5.31 6.02
CA ILE A 260 -13.77 -5.56 5.52
C ILE A 260 -14.33 -4.24 5.00
N ARG A 261 -14.90 -4.27 3.79
CA ARG A 261 -15.62 -3.15 3.18
C ARG A 261 -16.93 -3.63 2.56
N ARG A 262 -17.84 -2.69 2.39
CA ARG A 262 -19.10 -2.89 1.67
C ARG A 262 -18.82 -3.41 0.26
N TRP A 263 -19.46 -4.51 -0.07
CA TRP A 263 -19.59 -5.09 -1.41
C TRP A 263 -21.06 -5.12 -1.82
N LEU A 264 -21.63 -3.92 -1.89
CA LEU A 264 -23.03 -3.64 -2.19
C LEU A 264 -23.12 -2.25 -2.82
N PHE A 265 -23.74 -2.15 -3.99
CA PHE A 265 -23.93 -0.87 -4.68
C PHE A 265 -25.38 -0.39 -4.54
N ASN A 266 -26.35 -1.29 -4.65
CA ASN A 266 -27.77 -1.00 -4.50
C ASN A 266 -28.20 -1.09 -3.04
N ILE A 267 -28.30 0.06 -2.38
CA ILE A 267 -28.52 0.15 -0.92
C ILE A 267 -30.01 0.24 -0.58
N SER A 268 -30.91 -0.14 -1.52
CA SER A 268 -32.35 -0.30 -1.26
C SER A 268 -32.70 -1.60 -0.53
N GLN A 269 -31.72 -2.50 -0.36
CA GLN A 269 -31.90 -3.78 0.30
C GLN A 269 -32.29 -3.62 1.78
N SER A 270 -33.06 -4.57 2.30
CA SER A 270 -33.27 -4.69 3.74
C SER A 270 -31.97 -5.16 4.39
N LEU A 271 -31.44 -4.37 5.32
CA LEU A 271 -30.14 -4.59 5.94
C LEU A 271 -30.32 -4.84 7.44
N SER A 272 -29.52 -5.75 8.00
CA SER A 272 -29.45 -5.96 9.44
C SER A 272 -28.89 -4.71 10.15
N GLU A 273 -29.17 -4.59 11.45
CA GLU A 273 -28.66 -3.48 12.28
C GLU A 273 -27.12 -3.40 12.26
N GLN A 274 -26.45 -4.56 12.23
CA GLN A 274 -24.99 -4.64 12.11
C GLN A 274 -24.51 -4.09 10.76
N ALA A 275 -25.15 -4.51 9.66
CA ALA A 275 -24.82 -4.03 8.32
C ALA A 275 -25.02 -2.53 8.17
N LEU A 276 -26.11 -1.99 8.71
CA LEU A 276 -26.39 -0.55 8.73
C LEU A 276 -25.33 0.23 9.51
N THR A 277 -24.88 -0.31 10.64
CA THR A 277 -23.82 0.30 11.47
C THR A 277 -22.49 0.34 10.72
N TRP A 278 -22.14 -0.75 10.03
CA TRP A 278 -20.94 -0.82 9.20
C TRP A 278 -20.99 0.12 7.99
N ILE A 279 -22.12 0.16 7.28
CA ILE A 279 -22.32 1.07 6.16
C ILE A 279 -22.26 2.52 6.64
N PHE A 280 -22.84 2.84 7.79
CA PHE A 280 -22.73 4.16 8.40
C PHE A 280 -21.27 4.59 8.60
N TRP A 281 -20.45 3.77 9.25
CA TRP A 281 -19.04 4.13 9.47
C TRP A 281 -18.23 4.24 8.18
N GLN A 282 -18.52 3.40 7.19
CA GLN A 282 -17.93 3.51 5.87
C GLN A 282 -18.37 4.80 5.16
N THR A 283 -19.65 5.17 5.19
CA THR A 283 -20.15 6.42 4.60
C THR A 283 -19.56 7.65 5.29
N VAL A 284 -19.34 7.59 6.61
CA VAL A 284 -18.61 8.63 7.35
C VAL A 284 -17.20 8.80 6.78
N ASP A 285 -16.50 7.70 6.53
CA ASP A 285 -15.15 7.73 5.95
C ASP A 285 -15.16 8.28 4.50
N GLU A 286 -16.11 7.84 3.66
CA GLU A 286 -16.28 8.30 2.29
C GLU A 286 -16.61 9.81 2.20
N VAL A 287 -17.38 10.36 3.15
CA VAL A 287 -17.58 11.82 3.29
C VAL A 287 -16.30 12.52 3.69
N ASN A 288 -15.52 11.96 4.63
CA ASN A 288 -14.26 12.57 5.08
C ASN A 288 -13.20 12.59 3.97
N ARG A 289 -13.19 11.58 3.11
CA ARG A 289 -12.30 11.49 1.94
C ARG A 289 -12.79 12.34 0.75
N GLY A 290 -13.99 12.92 0.84
CA GLY A 290 -14.59 13.73 -0.23
C GLY A 290 -15.13 12.90 -1.41
N HIS A 291 -15.24 11.58 -1.26
CA HIS A 291 -15.87 10.72 -2.27
C HIS A 291 -17.37 11.00 -2.36
N ILE A 292 -17.99 11.32 -1.22
CA ILE A 292 -19.36 11.81 -1.15
C ILE A 292 -19.33 13.33 -1.00
N ASN A 293 -19.90 14.03 -1.97
CA ASN A 293 -19.90 15.49 -1.97
C ASN A 293 -21.00 16.02 -1.04
N ALA A 294 -20.60 16.37 0.18
CA ALA A 294 -21.49 16.90 1.20
C ALA A 294 -21.88 18.38 1.00
N GLY A 295 -21.07 19.17 0.28
CA GLY A 295 -21.29 20.60 0.09
C GLY A 295 -21.70 21.32 1.38
N GLU A 296 -22.79 22.08 1.33
CA GLU A 296 -23.34 22.80 2.49
C GLU A 296 -23.88 21.87 3.59
N ARG A 297 -24.17 20.60 3.30
CA ARG A 297 -24.72 19.65 4.29
C ARG A 297 -23.64 19.01 5.17
N LEU A 298 -22.35 19.33 4.97
CA LEU A 298 -21.24 18.76 5.73
C LEU A 298 -21.40 18.98 7.25
N TYR A 299 -21.84 20.17 7.69
CA TYR A 299 -22.02 20.43 9.12
C TYR A 299 -23.11 19.56 9.75
N GLN A 300 -24.18 19.26 9.01
CA GLN A 300 -25.26 18.38 9.47
C GLN A 300 -24.76 16.96 9.62
N LEU A 301 -24.04 16.45 8.63
CA LEU A 301 -23.41 15.13 8.67
C LEU A 301 -22.44 15.01 9.87
N LYS A 302 -21.63 16.04 10.13
CA LYS A 302 -20.74 16.07 11.30
C LYS A 302 -21.48 16.01 12.63
N ALA A 303 -22.61 16.71 12.76
CA ALA A 303 -23.45 16.64 13.96
C ALA A 303 -24.14 15.27 14.12
N LEU A 304 -24.33 14.54 13.01
CA LEU A 304 -24.95 13.23 12.93
C LEU A 304 -23.95 12.06 13.07
N GLN A 305 -22.65 12.33 13.25
CA GLN A 305 -21.57 11.33 13.25
C GLN A 305 -21.51 10.51 14.56
N ASP A 306 -22.63 9.91 14.95
CA ASP A 306 -22.80 9.01 16.08
C ASP A 306 -23.61 7.77 15.65
N ALA A 307 -23.20 6.58 16.07
CA ALA A 307 -23.84 5.33 15.66
C ALA A 307 -25.33 5.24 16.06
N SER A 308 -25.76 5.90 17.14
CA SER A 308 -27.18 5.99 17.51
C SER A 308 -28.02 6.79 16.50
N ARG A 309 -27.38 7.70 15.76
CA ARG A 309 -28.00 8.57 14.75
C ARG A 309 -27.79 8.06 13.32
N LYS A 310 -27.28 6.84 13.15
CA LYS A 310 -26.94 6.25 11.83
C LYS A 310 -28.07 6.32 10.82
N HIS A 311 -29.33 6.15 11.23
CA HIS A 311 -30.49 6.20 10.34
C HIS A 311 -30.69 7.60 9.74
N GLU A 312 -30.60 8.65 10.55
CA GLU A 312 -30.67 10.05 10.09
C GLU A 312 -29.46 10.39 9.19
N TYR A 313 -28.26 9.96 9.59
CA TYR A 313 -27.04 10.16 8.80
C TYR A 313 -27.16 9.53 7.41
N LEU A 314 -27.51 8.23 7.36
CA LEU A 314 -27.62 7.49 6.11
C LEU A 314 -28.75 8.01 5.23
N LYS A 315 -29.88 8.45 5.82
CA LYS A 315 -30.95 9.11 5.07
C LYS A 315 -30.45 10.37 4.38
N LEU A 316 -29.70 11.23 5.08
CA LEU A 316 -29.13 12.44 4.52
C LEU A 316 -28.07 12.13 3.46
N ALA A 317 -27.18 11.17 3.74
CA ALA A 317 -26.07 10.82 2.86
C ALA A 317 -26.53 10.23 1.53
N ARG A 318 -27.62 9.45 1.52
CA ARG A 318 -28.22 8.87 0.30
C ARG A 318 -28.65 9.91 -0.74
N GLU A 319 -28.91 11.14 -0.34
CA GLU A 319 -29.29 12.24 -1.24
C GLU A 319 -28.08 12.95 -1.86
N LEU A 320 -26.86 12.62 -1.43
CA LEU A 320 -25.62 13.30 -1.85
C LEU A 320 -25.00 12.62 -3.07
N SER A 321 -24.37 13.43 -3.93
CA SER A 321 -23.62 12.92 -5.08
C SER A 321 -22.40 12.12 -4.62
N GLY A 322 -22.20 10.95 -5.23
CA GLY A 322 -21.12 10.02 -4.90
C GLY A 322 -21.48 8.99 -3.83
N TYR A 323 -22.64 9.11 -3.18
CA TYR A 323 -23.07 8.07 -2.23
C TYR A 323 -23.28 6.74 -2.95
N GLY A 324 -22.58 5.69 -2.50
CA GLY A 324 -22.64 4.37 -3.13
C GLY A 324 -21.59 4.15 -4.21
N ASP A 325 -20.87 5.19 -4.63
CA ASP A 325 -19.84 5.07 -5.67
C ASP A 325 -18.54 4.51 -5.05
N ILE A 326 -17.87 3.60 -5.77
CA ILE A 326 -16.47 3.26 -5.53
C ILE A 326 -15.61 4.15 -6.43
N VAL A 327 -14.72 4.94 -5.81
CA VAL A 327 -13.86 5.91 -6.49
C VAL A 327 -12.45 5.34 -6.64
N PHE A 328 -11.98 5.21 -7.87
CA PHE A 328 -10.67 4.65 -8.22
C PHE A 328 -9.59 5.74 -8.29
N PRO A 329 -8.30 5.39 -8.13
CA PRO A 329 -7.20 6.32 -8.36
C PRO A 329 -7.21 6.89 -9.78
N HIS A 330 -6.67 8.11 -9.92
CA HIS A 330 -6.57 8.76 -11.23
C HIS A 330 -5.69 7.94 -12.18
N CYS A 331 -6.12 7.80 -13.44
CA CYS A 331 -5.43 6.98 -14.43
C CYS A 331 -5.59 7.54 -15.85
N PRO A 332 -4.70 7.20 -16.79
CA PRO A 332 -4.86 7.55 -18.19
C PRO A 332 -6.13 6.94 -18.81
N CYS A 333 -6.72 7.64 -19.79
CA CYS A 333 -7.88 7.15 -20.54
C CYS A 333 -7.81 7.63 -22.00
N ASP A 334 -8.17 6.77 -22.95
CA ASP A 334 -8.15 7.07 -24.39
C ASP A 334 -9.23 8.08 -24.84
N SER A 335 -10.11 8.52 -23.92
CA SER A 335 -11.03 9.62 -24.15
C SER A 335 -10.36 10.99 -24.13
N ARG A 336 -9.22 11.12 -23.43
CA ARG A 336 -8.46 12.37 -23.29
C ARG A 336 -7.08 12.21 -23.91
N LYS A 337 -6.61 13.26 -24.60
CA LYS A 337 -5.25 13.30 -25.15
C LYS A 337 -4.22 13.70 -24.09
N GLU A 338 -4.63 14.51 -23.12
CA GLU A 338 -3.81 15.04 -22.03
C GLU A 338 -4.60 14.93 -20.72
N GLY A 339 -3.89 14.70 -19.61
CA GLY A 339 -4.47 14.50 -18.30
C GLY A 339 -5.00 13.07 -18.06
N HIS A 340 -5.49 12.86 -16.84
CA HIS A 340 -6.04 11.60 -16.37
C HIS A 340 -7.57 11.68 -16.22
N VAL A 341 -8.16 10.57 -15.79
CA VAL A 341 -9.53 10.49 -15.28
C VAL A 341 -9.56 9.78 -13.93
N ILE A 342 -10.54 10.12 -13.09
CA ILE A 342 -10.91 9.39 -11.88
C ILE A 342 -12.23 8.68 -12.17
N ALA A 343 -12.20 7.35 -12.14
CA ALA A 343 -13.37 6.52 -12.37
C ALA A 343 -14.18 6.37 -11.08
N ALA A 344 -15.48 6.65 -11.15
CA ALA A 344 -16.42 6.43 -10.05
C ALA A 344 -17.53 5.48 -10.51
N VAL A 345 -17.64 4.32 -9.87
CA VAL A 345 -18.56 3.24 -10.24
C VAL A 345 -19.67 3.15 -9.20
N GLY A 346 -20.92 3.44 -9.57
CA GLY A 346 -22.07 3.40 -8.66
C GLY A 346 -23.31 2.78 -9.30
N ALA A 347 -24.29 2.40 -8.47
CA ALA A 347 -25.51 1.75 -8.93
C ALA A 347 -26.30 2.60 -9.95
N SER A 348 -26.25 3.93 -9.86
CA SER A 348 -26.98 4.83 -10.76
C SER A 348 -26.30 5.00 -12.13
N ALA A 349 -24.97 5.14 -12.13
CA ALA A 349 -24.19 5.38 -13.35
C ALA A 349 -22.70 5.10 -13.12
N PHE A 350 -21.97 4.96 -14.22
CA PHE A 350 -20.52 5.00 -14.25
C PHE A 350 -20.04 6.40 -14.64
N LYS A 351 -19.10 7.00 -13.91
CA LYS A 351 -18.63 8.38 -14.14
C LYS A 351 -17.12 8.41 -14.35
N LEU A 352 -16.69 9.26 -15.27
CA LEU A 352 -15.29 9.64 -15.47
C LEU A 352 -15.14 11.12 -15.16
N HIS A 353 -14.49 11.42 -14.03
CA HIS A 353 -14.11 12.78 -13.65
C HIS A 353 -12.78 13.10 -14.32
N ALA A 354 -12.71 14.20 -15.07
CA ALA A 354 -11.44 14.68 -15.59
C ALA A 354 -10.51 15.06 -14.43
N ALA A 355 -9.23 14.71 -14.56
CA ALA A 355 -8.20 15.06 -13.60
C ALA A 355 -6.88 15.38 -14.33
N LYS A 356 -5.99 16.09 -13.65
CA LYS A 356 -4.60 16.23 -14.09
C LYS A 356 -3.82 14.95 -13.81
N GLU A 357 -2.60 14.87 -14.35
CA GLU A 357 -1.69 13.74 -14.12
C GLU A 357 -1.26 13.59 -12.66
N ASP A 358 -1.40 14.64 -11.84
CA ASP A 358 -1.17 14.63 -10.39
C ASP A 358 -2.42 14.24 -9.58
N GLY A 359 -3.54 13.91 -10.24
CA GLY A 359 -4.80 13.56 -9.61
C GLY A 359 -5.69 14.75 -9.23
N THR A 360 -5.28 15.99 -9.48
CA THR A 360 -6.11 17.17 -9.22
C THR A 360 -7.36 17.14 -10.10
N LEU A 361 -8.54 17.17 -9.49
CA LEU A 361 -9.83 17.17 -10.19
C LEU A 361 -10.01 18.41 -11.08
N GLU A 362 -10.60 18.18 -12.26
CA GLU A 362 -11.09 19.21 -13.17
C GLU A 362 -12.63 19.25 -13.17
N SER A 363 -13.22 20.31 -13.74
CA SER A 363 -14.67 20.52 -13.72
C SER A 363 -15.46 19.56 -14.62
N GLN A 364 -14.81 18.91 -15.58
CA GLN A 364 -15.49 18.05 -16.55
C GLN A 364 -15.78 16.67 -15.95
N VAL A 365 -17.04 16.24 -16.04
CA VAL A 365 -17.46 14.89 -15.68
C VAL A 365 -18.25 14.30 -16.84
N VAL A 366 -17.91 13.09 -17.25
CA VAL A 366 -18.67 12.33 -18.24
C VAL A 366 -19.39 11.19 -17.53
N GLU A 367 -20.71 11.19 -17.63
CA GLU A 367 -21.57 10.19 -16.99
C GLU A 367 -22.13 9.21 -18.03
N PHE A 368 -22.02 7.93 -17.72
CA PHE A 368 -22.47 6.81 -18.53
C PHE A 368 -23.57 6.07 -17.77
N MET A 369 -24.82 6.26 -18.22
CA MET A 369 -25.94 5.46 -17.73
C MET A 369 -25.75 4.00 -18.11
N TRP A 370 -26.02 3.07 -17.18
CA TRP A 370 -25.87 1.63 -17.39
C TRP A 370 -26.57 1.11 -18.65
N LYS A 371 -27.78 1.62 -18.95
CA LYS A 371 -28.54 1.26 -20.18
C LYS A 371 -27.82 1.61 -21.49
N ASN A 372 -26.85 2.52 -21.47
CA ASN A 372 -26.09 2.93 -22.64
C ASN A 372 -24.79 2.13 -22.77
N ILE A 373 -24.35 1.42 -21.72
CA ILE A 373 -23.17 0.55 -21.75
C ILE A 373 -23.60 -0.82 -22.27
N THR A 374 -23.02 -1.26 -23.37
CA THR A 374 -23.45 -2.48 -24.07
C THR A 374 -22.54 -3.66 -23.86
N ARG A 375 -21.24 -3.41 -23.62
CA ARG A 375 -20.21 -4.44 -23.41
C ARG A 375 -19.11 -3.89 -22.50
N TRP A 376 -18.43 -4.78 -21.80
CA TRP A 376 -17.21 -4.48 -21.04
C TRP A 376 -16.32 -5.71 -21.00
N GLU A 377 -15.01 -5.47 -20.94
CA GLU A 377 -13.97 -6.51 -20.92
C GLU A 377 -12.69 -5.93 -20.30
N ILE A 378 -11.75 -6.82 -19.96
CA ILE A 378 -10.40 -6.44 -19.54
C ILE A 378 -9.41 -6.75 -20.66
N ASP A 379 -8.41 -5.89 -20.78
CA ASP A 379 -7.25 -6.04 -21.66
C ASP A 379 -6.03 -6.24 -20.76
N GLU A 380 -5.67 -7.50 -20.51
CA GLU A 380 -4.58 -7.86 -19.58
C GLU A 380 -3.22 -7.37 -20.08
N GLU A 381 -2.96 -7.45 -21.39
CA GLU A 381 -1.71 -6.95 -21.99
C GLU A 381 -1.61 -5.43 -21.88
N GLY A 382 -2.73 -4.72 -22.09
CA GLY A 382 -2.81 -3.27 -21.95
C GLY A 382 -2.99 -2.77 -20.52
N MET A 383 -3.13 -3.66 -19.53
CA MET A 383 -3.55 -3.35 -18.15
C MET A 383 -4.73 -2.38 -18.10
N ALA A 384 -5.77 -2.67 -18.88
CA ALA A 384 -6.86 -1.74 -19.08
C ALA A 384 -8.23 -2.37 -18.86
N PHE A 385 -9.15 -1.56 -18.36
CA PHE A 385 -10.58 -1.85 -18.40
C PHE A 385 -11.19 -1.20 -19.64
N CYS A 386 -11.93 -1.98 -20.41
CA CYS A 386 -12.54 -1.57 -21.67
C CYS A 386 -14.06 -1.63 -21.55
N PHE A 387 -14.77 -0.60 -22.02
CA PHE A 387 -16.22 -0.66 -22.14
C PHE A 387 -16.73 0.01 -23.41
N GLN A 388 -17.81 -0.53 -23.96
CA GLN A 388 -18.49 -0.02 -25.13
C GLN A 388 -19.79 0.66 -24.71
N TYR A 389 -20.05 1.84 -25.25
CA TYR A 389 -21.30 2.56 -25.02
C TYR A 389 -21.92 3.09 -26.32
N THR A 390 -23.25 3.19 -26.32
CA THR A 390 -24.02 3.80 -27.40
C THR A 390 -23.92 5.31 -27.31
N ARG A 391 -23.80 5.97 -28.48
CA ARG A 391 -23.71 7.42 -28.57
C ARG A 391 -25.04 8.03 -29.03
N PRO A 392 -25.38 9.24 -28.57
CA PRO A 392 -26.57 9.94 -29.06
C PRO A 392 -26.55 10.14 -30.58
N HIS A 393 -27.74 10.39 -31.14
CA HIS A 393 -27.93 10.71 -32.56
C HIS A 393 -27.45 9.63 -33.54
N ASN A 394 -27.65 8.36 -33.19
CA ASN A 394 -27.35 7.20 -34.04
C ASN A 394 -25.87 7.12 -34.48
N ARG A 395 -24.97 7.75 -33.72
CA ARG A 395 -23.52 7.60 -33.92
C ARG A 395 -23.12 6.16 -33.56
N PRO A 396 -22.16 5.56 -34.27
CA PRO A 396 -21.74 4.19 -33.98
C PRO A 396 -21.25 4.08 -32.54
N SER A 397 -21.48 2.95 -31.88
CA SER A 397 -20.98 2.71 -30.53
C SER A 397 -19.47 2.92 -30.45
N ARG A 398 -18.99 3.40 -29.31
CA ARG A 398 -17.57 3.70 -29.07
C ARG A 398 -17.05 2.84 -27.93
N TRP A 399 -15.86 2.31 -28.12
CA TRP A 399 -15.04 1.74 -27.05
C TRP A 399 -14.24 2.83 -26.34
N LEU A 400 -14.11 2.69 -25.04
CA LEU A 400 -13.21 3.47 -24.19
C LEU A 400 -12.34 2.52 -23.38
N LYS A 401 -11.07 2.91 -23.21
CA LYS A 401 -10.09 2.21 -22.41
C LYS A 401 -9.65 3.07 -21.23
N ILE A 402 -9.59 2.45 -20.06
CA ILE A 402 -9.11 3.04 -18.80
C ILE A 402 -7.89 2.23 -18.37
N PHE A 403 -6.72 2.86 -18.38
CA PHE A 403 -5.44 2.19 -18.15
C PHE A 403 -5.11 2.24 -16.65
N THR A 404 -5.52 1.23 -15.90
CA THR A 404 -5.44 1.22 -14.43
C THR A 404 -4.97 -0.14 -13.95
N PRO A 405 -4.05 -0.25 -12.96
CA PRO A 405 -3.65 -1.54 -12.41
C PRO A 405 -4.80 -2.27 -11.71
N TYR A 406 -5.94 -1.58 -11.48
CA TYR A 406 -7.13 -2.13 -10.83
C TYR A 406 -8.20 -2.56 -11.84
N TYR A 407 -7.84 -2.88 -13.08
CA TYR A 407 -8.79 -3.22 -14.15
C TYR A 407 -9.68 -4.42 -13.80
N THR A 408 -9.15 -5.44 -13.12
CA THR A 408 -9.93 -6.58 -12.63
C THR A 408 -10.92 -6.17 -11.55
N PHE A 409 -10.55 -5.27 -10.65
CA PHE A 409 -11.48 -4.78 -9.63
C PHE A 409 -12.59 -3.90 -10.24
N LEU A 410 -12.27 -3.12 -11.27
CA LEU A 410 -13.27 -2.33 -12.00
C LEU A 410 -14.27 -3.25 -12.74
N LEU A 411 -13.77 -4.34 -13.35
CA LEU A 411 -14.61 -5.40 -13.91
C LEU A 411 -15.54 -6.00 -12.85
N ASP A 412 -15.02 -6.41 -11.68
CA ASP A 412 -15.83 -6.95 -10.58
C ASP A 412 -16.96 -5.99 -10.18
N CYS A 413 -16.69 -4.68 -10.18
CA CYS A 413 -17.71 -3.66 -9.86
C CYS A 413 -18.84 -3.66 -10.89
N PHE A 414 -18.51 -3.71 -12.18
CA PHE A 414 -19.50 -3.77 -13.27
C PHE A 414 -20.33 -5.05 -13.19
N GLU A 415 -19.67 -6.20 -13.00
CA GLU A 415 -20.35 -7.48 -12.87
C GLU A 415 -21.26 -7.52 -11.65
N ARG A 416 -20.79 -6.99 -10.51
CA ARG A 416 -21.60 -6.90 -9.30
C ARG A 416 -22.84 -6.04 -9.50
N ILE A 417 -22.71 -4.86 -10.09
CA ILE A 417 -23.86 -3.99 -10.38
C ILE A 417 -24.85 -4.67 -11.33
N ALA A 418 -24.37 -5.38 -12.35
CA ALA A 418 -25.23 -6.13 -13.28
C ALA A 418 -25.96 -7.32 -12.62
N VAL A 419 -25.39 -7.90 -11.56
CA VAL A 419 -26.07 -8.89 -10.72
C VAL A 419 -27.11 -8.21 -9.82
N GLU A 420 -26.73 -7.11 -9.16
CA GLU A 420 -27.60 -6.39 -8.23
C GLU A 420 -28.80 -5.71 -8.90
N SER A 421 -28.67 -5.29 -10.16
CA SER A 421 -29.77 -4.70 -10.92
C SER A 421 -30.93 -5.68 -11.07
N LYS A 422 -30.64 -6.98 -11.18
CA LYS A 422 -31.63 -8.06 -11.27
C LYS A 422 -32.32 -8.35 -9.94
N TRP A 423 -31.75 -7.94 -8.81
CA TRP A 423 -32.41 -8.11 -7.50
C TRP A 423 -33.66 -7.22 -7.37
N SER A 424 -33.66 -6.07 -8.05
CA SER A 424 -34.79 -5.15 -8.04
C SER A 424 -35.98 -5.68 -8.86
N GLU A 425 -35.71 -6.47 -9.91
CA GLU A 425 -36.74 -7.08 -10.76
C GLU A 425 -37.48 -8.27 -10.11
N VAL A 426 -36.91 -8.86 -9.05
CA VAL A 426 -37.54 -9.99 -8.31
C VAL A 426 -38.43 -9.50 -7.16
N SER A 427 -38.42 -8.20 -6.88
CA SER A 427 -39.14 -7.58 -5.76
C SER A 427 -40.43 -6.86 -6.19
N GLU A 428 -40.76 -6.88 -7.48
CA GLU A 428 -42.07 -6.53 -8.08
C GLU A 428 -42.80 -7.80 -8.50
#